data_AF-A0A392VYD9-F1
#
_entry.id   AF-A0A392VYD9-F1
#
_cell.length_a   1.000
_cell.length_b   1.000
_cell.length_c   1.000
_cell.angle_alpha   90.00
_cell.angle_beta   90.00
_cell.angle_gamma   90.00
#
_symmetry.space_group_name_H-M   'P 1'
#
loop_
_entity.id
_entity.type
_entity.pdbx_description
1 polymer ?
#
loop_
_entity_poly.entity_id
_entity_poly.type
_entity_poly.pdbx_seq_one_letter_code
_entity_poly.pdbx_strand_id
1 'polypeptide(L)' 'EVILNFLEDFKKETGINVPRIMVPPAPNVDLYKPKKRKRTVKSSEEEAQKKEVKKEEEIVEEAGKKKG' A
#
# COMPACT_ATOMS: atom_id res chain seq x y z
N GLU A 1 -25.61 5.32 -2.66
CA GLU A 1 -26.59 4.63 -1.79
C GLU A 1 -26.75 3.14 -2.07
N VAL A 2 -26.30 2.62 -3.22
CA VAL A 2 -26.46 1.21 -3.64
C VAL A 2 -26.19 0.17 -2.56
N ILE A 3 -25.09 0.29 -1.81
CA ILE A 3 -24.72 -0.68 -0.77
C ILE A 3 -25.70 -0.66 0.42
N LEU A 4 -26.22 0.51 0.80
CA LEU A 4 -27.19 0.59 1.91
C LEU A 4 -28.51 -0.07 1.52
N ASN A 5 -29.00 0.22 0.31
CA ASN A 5 -30.22 -0.35 -0.23
C ASN A 5 -30.11 -1.88 -0.31
N PHE A 6 -28.99 -2.39 -0.82
CA PHE A 6 -28.72 -3.83 -0.85
C PHE A 6 -28.76 -4.46 0.54
N LEU A 7 -28.16 -3.82 1.55
CA LEU A 7 -28.15 -4.37 2.93
C LEU A 7 -29.53 -4.35 3.58
N GLU A 8 -30.35 -3.34 3.28
CA GLU A 8 -31.74 -3.29 3.74
C GLU A 8 -32.57 -4.42 3.13
N ASP A 9 -32.44 -4.64 1.82
CA ASP A 9 -33.17 -5.69 1.13
C ASP A 9 -32.66 -7.09 1.54
N PHE A 10 -31.35 -7.26 1.65
CA PHE A 10 -30.73 -8.49 2.20
C PHE A 10 -31.25 -8.80 3.60
N LYS A 11 -31.41 -7.80 4.47
CA LYS A 11 -31.96 -7.98 5.82
C LYS A 11 -33.44 -8.39 5.77
N LYS A 12 -34.24 -7.85 4.85
CA LYS A 12 -35.65 -8.24 4.68
C LYS A 12 -35.78 -9.67 4.18
N GLU A 13 -34.91 -10.09 3.27
CA GLU A 13 -34.95 -11.42 2.65
C GLU A 13 -34.43 -12.52 3.59
N THR A 14 -33.31 -12.27 4.27
CA THR A 14 -32.59 -13.30 5.05
C THR A 14 -32.79 -13.17 6.56
N GLY A 15 -33.26 -12.02 7.05
CA GLY A 15 -33.31 -11.69 8.47
C GLY A 15 -31.94 -11.40 9.11
N ILE A 16 -30.84 -11.49 8.35
CA ILE A 16 -29.48 -11.32 8.86
C ILE A 16 -29.13 -9.84 8.87
N ASN A 17 -28.64 -9.35 10.02
CA ASN A 17 -28.16 -7.98 10.16
C ASN A 17 -26.64 -7.92 9.97
N VAL A 18 -26.17 -7.29 8.90
CA VAL A 18 -24.75 -7.11 8.61
C VAL A 18 -24.26 -5.76 9.16
N PRO A 19 -23.33 -5.75 10.13
CA PRO A 19 -22.82 -4.50 10.70
C PRO A 19 -21.95 -3.75 9.69
N ARG A 20 -22.03 -2.41 9.75
CA ARG A 20 -21.35 -1.50 8.82
C ARG A 20 -19.82 -1.63 8.83
N ILE A 21 -19.24 -2.09 9.94
CA ILE A 21 -17.79 -2.29 10.10
C ILE A 21 -17.25 -3.35 9.12
N MET A 22 -18.06 -4.34 8.76
CA MET A 22 -17.68 -5.38 7.80
C MET A 22 -17.81 -4.92 6.34
N VAL A 23 -18.45 -3.79 6.12
CA VAL A 23 -18.71 -3.25 4.79
C VAL A 23 -17.63 -2.22 4.49
N PRO A 24 -16.78 -2.44 3.47
CA PRO A 24 -15.71 -1.51 3.16
C PRO A 24 -16.29 -0.13 2.81
N PRO A 25 -15.62 0.96 3.22
CA PRO A 25 -16.05 2.30 2.90
C PRO A 25 -16.05 2.52 1.38
N ALA A 26 -16.96 3.38 0.92
CA ALA A 26 -17.04 3.72 -0.49
C ALA A 26 -15.69 4.30 -0.98
N PRO A 27 -15.21 3.88 -2.16
CA PRO A 27 -13.99 4.44 -2.72
C PRO A 27 -14.18 5.94 -2.98
N ASN A 28 -13.28 6.78 -2.46
CA ASN A 28 -13.25 8.21 -2.76
C ASN A 28 -12.46 8.53 -4.05
N VAL A 29 -12.14 7.50 -4.82
CA VAL A 29 -11.39 7.62 -6.06
C VAL A 29 -12.38 7.54 -7.21
N ASP A 30 -12.43 8.61 -7.99
CA ASP A 30 -13.10 8.59 -9.28
C ASP A 30 -12.31 7.65 -10.21
N LEU A 31 -12.86 6.46 -10.44
CA LEU A 31 -12.25 5.39 -11.23
C LEU A 31 -12.15 5.73 -12.72
N TYR A 32 -12.90 6.73 -13.18
CA TYR A 32 -12.89 7.16 -14.57
C TYR A 32 -11.95 8.34 -14.80
N LYS A 33 -11.50 9.01 -13.72
CA LYS A 33 -10.47 10.03 -13.83
C LYS A 33 -9.10 9.39 -13.89
N PRO A 34 -8.25 9.78 -14.87
CA PRO A 34 -6.90 9.26 -14.95
C PRO A 34 -6.14 9.57 -13.66
N LYS A 35 -5.70 8.52 -12.98
CA LYS A 35 -4.89 8.63 -11.76
C LYS A 35 -3.61 9.39 -12.10
N LYS A 36 -3.39 10.55 -11.46
CA LYS A 36 -2.14 11.29 -11.59
C LYS A 36 -0.99 10.37 -11.18
N ARG A 37 -0.18 9.93 -12.15
CA ARG A 37 1.02 9.15 -11.88
C ARG A 37 2.00 10.05 -11.13
N LYS A 38 2.39 9.65 -9.93
CA LYS A 38 3.58 10.22 -9.30
C LYS A 38 4.77 9.66 -10.08
N ARG A 39 5.37 10.46 -10.97
CA ARG A 39 6.69 10.14 -11.49
C ARG A 39 7.62 10.18 -10.28
N THR A 40 8.12 9.02 -9.84
CA THR A 40 9.30 8.98 -9.00
C THR A 40 10.45 9.51 -9.86
N VAL A 41 10.63 10.82 -9.88
CA VAL A 41 11.94 11.38 -10.16
C VAL A 41 12.79 10.78 -9.06
N LYS A 42 13.78 9.96 -9.43
CA LYS A 42 14.84 9.58 -8.50
C LYS A 42 15.43 10.89 -7.97
N SER A 43 14.97 11.34 -6.80
CA SER A 43 15.70 12.34 -6.04
C SER A 43 17.02 11.65 -5.72
N SER A 44 18.10 12.20 -6.28
CA SER A 44 19.49 11.74 -6.14
C SER A 44 19.93 11.51 -4.69
N GLU A 45 19.14 11.94 -3.72
CA GLU A 45 19.38 11.84 -2.28
C GLU A 45 19.04 10.45 -1.70
N GLU A 46 17.96 9.79 -2.16
CA GLU A 46 17.60 8.45 -1.64
C GLU A 46 18.41 7.34 -2.32
N GLU A 47 18.81 7.55 -3.59
CA GLU A 47 19.68 6.61 -4.31
C GLU A 47 21.14 6.69 -3.83
N ALA A 48 21.60 7.85 -3.35
CA ALA A 48 22.90 7.99 -2.70
C ALA A 48 22.96 7.22 -1.38
N GLN A 49 21.99 7.43 -0.48
CA GLN A 49 21.95 6.72 0.81
C GLN A 49 21.83 5.20 0.65
N LYS A 50 20.97 4.70 -0.27
CA LYS A 50 20.85 3.25 -0.51
C LYS A 50 22.10 2.63 -1.15
N LYS A 51 22.89 3.42 -1.88
CA LYS A 51 24.12 2.95 -2.54
C LYS A 51 25.35 3.06 -1.62
N GLU A 52 25.36 4.03 -0.72
CA GLU A 52 26.37 4.20 0.33
C GLU A 52 26.24 3.10 1.39
N VAL A 53 25.02 2.84 1.89
CA VAL A 53 24.77 1.75 2.86
C VAL A 53 25.19 0.38 2.31
N LYS A 54 24.91 0.11 1.03
CA LYS A 54 25.35 -1.14 0.37
C LYS A 54 26.86 -1.25 0.21
N LYS A 55 27.56 -0.14 -0.02
CA LYS A 55 29.03 -0.14 -0.11
C LYS A 55 29.68 -0.36 1.26
N GLU A 56 29.15 0.27 2.31
CA GLU A 56 29.70 0.10 3.66
C GLU A 56 29.52 -1.32 4.18
N GLU A 57 28.38 -1.96 3.91
CA GLU A 57 28.11 -3.35 4.29
C GLU A 57 29.06 -4.34 3.59
N GLU A 58 29.35 -4.13 2.29
CA GLU A 58 30.30 -4.95 1.51
C GLU A 58 31.74 -4.85 2.04
N ILE A 59 32.16 -3.66 2.50
CA ILE A 59 33.50 -3.44 3.06
C ILE A 59 33.66 -4.11 4.43
N VAL A 60 32.59 -4.12 5.25
CA VAL A 60 32.60 -4.79 6.56
C VAL A 60 32.62 -6.32 6.41
N GLU A 61 31.89 -6.88 5.43
CA GLU A 61 31.92 -8.31 5.16
C GLU A 61 33.28 -8.79 4.60
N GLU A 62 33.94 -8.02 3.72
CA GLU A 62 35.27 -8.40 3.20
C GLU A 62 36.35 -8.36 4.29
N ALA A 63 36.29 -7.38 5.20
CA ALA A 63 37.21 -7.27 6.32
C ALA A 63 37.04 -8.39 7.38
N GLY A 64 35.81 -8.89 7.55
CA GLY A 64 35.52 -10.04 8.43
C GLY A 64 36.06 -11.37 7.91
N LYS A 65 36.21 -11.52 6.58
CA LYS A 65 36.63 -12.77 5.94
C LYS A 65 38.15 -12.98 5.90
N LYS A 66 38.96 -11.94 6.20
CA LYS A 66 40.45 -11.99 6.21
C LYS A 66 41.07 -12.22 7.59
N LYS A 67 40.28 -12.48 8.64
CA LYS A 67 40.77 -12.94 9.95
C LYS A 67 40.14 -14.30 10.29
N GLY A 68 40.68 -15.35 9.69
CA GLY A 68 40.42 -16.76 9.98
C GLY A 68 41.63 -17.58 9.58
#